data_AF-A0A497GN85-F1
#
_entry.id   AF-A0A497GN85-F1
#
_cell.length_a   1.000
_cell.length_b   1.000
_cell.length_c   1.000
_cell.angle_alpha   90.00
_cell.angle_beta   90.00
_cell.angle_gamma   90.00
#
_symmetry.space_group_name_H-M   'P 1'
#
loop_
_entity.id
_entity.type
_entity.pdbx_description
1 polymer ?
#
loop_
_entity_poly.entity_id
_entity_poly.type
_entity_poly.pdbx_seq_one_letter_code
_entity_poly.pdbx_strand_id
1 'polypeptide(L)'
;MLFPYEQLRLGQHMIYEETKEFLKSGDKVVFIKASTGIGKTIAVLSPLLEKKLRVLWFTRTHKEQEVIEREVGLINEKFNTDFKHVALKGIKHLCLHEDVKSSPFPHQRCSI
;
A
#
# COMPACT_ATOMS: atom_id res chain seq x y z
N MET A 1 9.42 -10.45 -11.86
CA MET A 1 8.18 -10.18 -11.14
C MET A 1 8.49 -10.01 -9.66
N LEU A 2 8.14 -8.87 -9.05
CA LEU A 2 8.40 -8.53 -7.66
C LEU A 2 7.28 -9.06 -6.74
N PHE A 3 7.09 -10.37 -6.72
CA PHE A 3 6.04 -11.02 -5.93
C PHE A 3 6.64 -11.83 -4.75
N PRO A 4 6.35 -11.47 -3.49
CA PRO A 4 7.06 -12.00 -2.33
C PRO A 4 6.64 -13.42 -1.93
N TYR A 5 5.51 -13.94 -2.41
CA TYR A 5 5.07 -15.29 -2.07
C TYR A 5 5.58 -16.33 -3.07
N GLU A 6 5.45 -17.62 -2.73
CA GLU A 6 5.91 -18.73 -3.58
C GLU A 6 5.21 -18.77 -4.94
N GLN A 7 3.89 -18.53 -4.95
CA GLN A 7 3.08 -18.60 -6.15
C GLN A 7 1.90 -17.61 -6.12
N LEU A 8 1.53 -17.10 -7.28
CA LEU A 8 0.30 -16.33 -7.49
C LEU A 8 -0.90 -17.26 -7.54
N ARG A 9 -1.90 -16.98 -6.72
CA ARG A 9 -3.22 -17.63 -6.84
C ARG A 9 -3.93 -17.09 -8.08
N LEU A 10 -4.83 -17.88 -8.67
CA LEU A 10 -5.53 -17.52 -9.91
C LEU A 10 -6.10 -16.10 -9.90
N GLY A 11 -6.84 -15.71 -8.85
CA GLY A 11 -7.40 -14.36 -8.77
C GLY A 11 -6.37 -13.25 -8.58
N GLN A 12 -5.22 -13.54 -7.96
CA GLN A 12 -4.11 -12.58 -7.89
C GLN A 12 -3.44 -12.43 -9.24
N HIS A 13 -3.25 -13.53 -9.97
CA HIS A 13 -2.69 -13.51 -11.32
C HIS A 13 -3.56 -12.67 -12.27
N MET A 14 -4.89 -12.82 -12.21
CA MET A 14 -5.81 -12.01 -13.00
C MET A 14 -5.67 -10.51 -12.70
N ILE A 15 -5.62 -10.13 -11.42
CA ILE A 15 -5.43 -8.73 -11.00
C ILE A 15 -4.07 -8.18 -11.46
N TYR A 16 -3.03 -9.00 -11.33
CA TYR A 16 -1.66 -8.64 -11.70
C TYR A 16 -1.54 -8.37 -13.20
N GLU A 17 -2.07 -9.26 -14.05
CA GLU A 17 -2.05 -9.09 -15.49
C GLU A 17 -2.93 -7.91 -15.94
N GLU A 18 -4.13 -7.75 -15.36
CA GLU A 18 -4.98 -6.58 -15.62
C GLU A 18 -4.24 -5.26 -15.30
N THR A 19 -3.53 -5.22 -14.17
CA THR A 19 -2.74 -4.05 -13.77
C THR A 19 -1.57 -3.82 -14.75
N LYS A 20 -0.91 -4.88 -15.23
CA LYS A 20 0.16 -4.75 -16.23
C LYS A 20 -0.34 -4.23 -17.56
N GLU A 21 -1.48 -4.69 -18.04
CA GLU A 21 -2.07 -4.24 -19.29
C GLU A 21 -2.52 -2.78 -19.18
N PHE A 22 -3.16 -2.40 -18.06
CA PHE A 22 -3.48 -1.00 -17.74
C PHE A 22 -2.24 -0.09 -17.79
N LEU A 23 -1.10 -0.53 -17.25
CA LEU A 23 0.15 0.24 -17.28
C LEU A 23 0.76 0.38 -18.68
N LYS A 24 0.33 -0.43 -19.66
CA LYS A 24 0.79 -0.34 -21.06
C LYS A 24 -0.20 0.39 -21.97
N SER A 25 -1.49 0.33 -21.67
CA SER A 25 -2.55 0.83 -22.56
C SER A 25 -2.58 2.34 -22.70
N GLY A 26 -2.02 3.07 -21.72
CA GLY A 26 -2.12 4.53 -21.65
C GLY A 26 -3.46 5.01 -21.09
N ASP A 27 -4.30 4.09 -20.62
CA ASP A 27 -5.55 4.41 -19.93
C ASP A 27 -5.29 5.18 -18.63
N LYS A 28 -6.28 5.97 -18.22
CA LYS A 28 -6.19 6.79 -17.00
C LYS A 28 -6.78 6.10 -15.78
N VAL A 29 -7.73 5.18 -15.97
CA VAL A 29 -8.50 4.55 -14.88
C VAL A 29 -8.79 3.09 -15.23
N VAL A 30 -8.65 2.20 -14.25
CA VAL A 30 -9.07 0.80 -14.31
C VAL A 30 -9.91 0.45 -13.07
N PHE A 31 -10.97 -0.34 -13.25
CA PHE A 31 -11.82 -0.81 -12.16
C PHE A 31 -11.65 -2.32 -11.98
N ILE A 32 -11.18 -2.73 -10.80
CA ILE A 32 -10.94 -4.15 -10.49
C ILE A 32 -11.88 -4.60 -9.36
N LYS A 33 -12.80 -5.52 -9.68
CA LYS A 33 -13.68 -6.16 -8.69
C LYS A 33 -13.03 -7.44 -8.17
N ALA A 34 -12.75 -7.49 -6.87
CA ALA A 34 -12.16 -8.67 -6.24
C ALA A 34 -12.60 -8.86 -4.77
N SER A 35 -12.77 -10.11 -4.35
CA SER A 35 -13.16 -10.50 -2.99
C SER A 35 -12.08 -10.16 -1.95
N THR A 36 -12.48 -9.89 -0.70
CA THR A 36 -11.55 -9.65 0.43
C THR A 36 -10.71 -10.90 0.71
N GLY A 37 -9.50 -10.72 1.23
CA GLY A 37 -8.59 -11.83 1.55
C GLY A 37 -7.88 -12.49 0.36
N ILE A 38 -8.22 -12.16 -0.88
CA ILE A 38 -7.56 -12.75 -2.07
C ILE A 38 -6.11 -12.28 -2.27
N GLY A 39 -5.67 -11.21 -1.58
CA GLY A 39 -4.36 -10.59 -1.80
C GLY A 39 -4.34 -9.57 -2.94
N LYS A 40 -5.43 -8.81 -3.11
CA LYS A 40 -5.54 -7.74 -4.12
C LYS A 40 -4.37 -6.77 -4.06
N THR A 41 -3.96 -6.43 -2.83
CA THR A 41 -2.93 -5.43 -2.57
C THR A 41 -1.61 -5.78 -3.23
N ILE A 42 -1.07 -6.97 -2.95
CA ILE A 42 0.21 -7.38 -3.52
C ILE A 42 0.13 -7.58 -5.03
N ALA A 43 -1.02 -8.04 -5.54
CA ALA A 43 -1.26 -8.25 -6.96
C ALA A 43 -1.25 -6.94 -7.76
N VAL A 44 -1.78 -5.84 -7.20
CA VAL A 44 -1.71 -4.50 -7.81
C VAL A 44 -0.36 -3.84 -7.55
N LEU A 45 0.20 -3.99 -6.35
CA LEU A 45 1.43 -3.31 -5.94
C LEU A 45 2.67 -3.81 -6.70
N SER A 46 2.79 -5.13 -6.89
CA SER A 46 3.95 -5.74 -7.58
C SER A 46 4.23 -5.11 -8.96
N PRO A 47 3.28 -5.05 -9.91
CA PRO A 47 3.55 -4.52 -11.24
C PRO A 47 3.81 -3.00 -11.23
N LEU A 48 3.26 -2.26 -10.26
CA LEU A 48 3.56 -0.83 -10.09
C LEU A 48 5.01 -0.60 -9.66
N LEU A 49 5.50 -1.40 -8.71
CA LEU A 49 6.88 -1.31 -8.22
C LEU A 49 7.89 -1.85 -9.24
N GLU A 50 7.52 -2.84 -10.05
CA GLU A 50 8.34 -3.31 -11.19
C GLU A 50 8.62 -2.20 -12.20
N LYS A 51 7.62 -1.33 -12.42
CA LYS A 51 7.75 -0.13 -13.25
C LYS A 51 8.45 1.03 -12.54
N LYS A 52 8.89 0.83 -11.29
CA LYS A 52 9.54 1.83 -10.43
C LYS A 52 8.73 3.12 -10.30
N LEU A 53 7.40 3.00 -10.30
CA LEU A 53 6.50 4.14 -10.18
C LEU A 53 6.45 4.64 -8.73
N ARG A 54 6.31 5.96 -8.57
CA ARG A 54 5.91 6.54 -7.29
C ARG A 54 4.41 6.36 -7.13
N VAL A 55 4.00 5.61 -6.11
CA VAL A 55 2.60 5.25 -5.88
C VAL A 55 2.02 6.05 -4.72
N LEU A 56 0.91 6.75 -4.97
CA LEU A 56 0.06 7.30 -3.92
C LEU A 56 -1.07 6.31 -3.67
N TRP A 57 -1.08 5.72 -2.47
CA TRP A 57 -2.03 4.66 -2.12
C TRP A 57 -3.03 5.15 -1.08
N PHE A 58 -4.32 5.10 -1.43
CA PHE A 58 -5.41 5.45 -0.53
C PHE A 58 -6.02 4.20 0.11
N THR A 59 -6.21 4.22 1.42
CA THR A 59 -6.91 3.16 2.16
C THR A 59 -8.03 3.77 3.00
N ARG A 60 -9.01 2.94 3.39
CA ARG A 60 -10.09 3.39 4.27
C ARG A 60 -9.65 3.40 5.74
N THR A 61 -8.76 2.48 6.11
CA THR A 61 -8.33 2.27 7.50
C THR A 61 -6.80 2.21 7.62
N HIS A 62 -6.29 2.48 8.84
CA HIS A 62 -4.87 2.31 9.16
C HIS A 62 -4.42 0.84 9.08
N LYS A 63 -5.29 -0.12 9.40
CA LYS A 63 -4.98 -1.56 9.26
C LYS A 63 -4.72 -1.95 7.80
N GLU A 64 -5.48 -1.39 6.86
CA GLU A 64 -5.24 -1.59 5.42
C GLU A 64 -3.94 -0.93 4.96
N GLN A 65 -3.53 0.18 5.58
CA GLN A 65 -2.26 0.85 5.29
C GLN A 65 -1.06 0.02 5.78
N GLU A 66 -1.17 -0.61 6.95
CA GLU A 66 -0.16 -1.53 7.50
C GLU A 66 0.06 -2.76 6.60
N VAL A 67 -0.97 -3.19 5.87
CA VAL A 67 -0.81 -4.23 4.84
C VAL A 67 0.18 -3.76 3.76
N ILE A 68 0.09 -2.52 3.28
CA ILE A 68 1.01 -1.98 2.26
C ILE A 68 2.43 -1.97 2.76
N GLU A 69 2.65 -1.46 3.97
CA GLU A 69 3.96 -1.43 4.63
C GLU A 69 4.57 -2.83 4.72
N ARG A 70 3.80 -3.82 5.16
CA ARG A 70 4.22 -5.22 5.20
C ARG A 70 4.57 -5.75 3.81
N GLU A 71 3.72 -5.54 2.81
CA GLU A 71 3.96 -6.05 1.44
C GLU A 71 5.23 -5.43 0.82
N VAL A 72 5.46 -4.13 1.00
CA VAL A 72 6.71 -3.46 0.56
C VAL A 72 7.92 -4.04 1.28
N GLY A 73 7.82 -4.26 2.60
CA GLY A 73 8.89 -4.89 3.39
C GLY A 73 9.26 -6.29 2.88
N LEU A 74 8.24 -7.14 2.62
CA LEU A 74 8.45 -8.48 2.07
C LEU A 74 9.10 -8.46 0.68
N ILE A 75 8.72 -7.50 -0.17
CA ILE A 75 9.37 -7.31 -1.48
C ILE A 75 10.84 -6.89 -1.31
N ASN A 76 11.11 -5.92 -0.43
CA ASN A 76 12.45 -5.45 -0.15
C ASN A 76 13.36 -6.58 0.33
N GLU A 77 12.88 -7.37 1.30
CA GLU A 77 13.62 -8.51 1.85
C GLU A 77 13.89 -9.59 0.78
N LYS A 78 12.85 -10.06 0.08
CA LYS A 78 12.99 -11.18 -0.87
C LYS A 78 13.84 -10.83 -2.09
N PHE A 79 13.73 -9.60 -2.59
CA PHE A 79 14.37 -9.19 -3.83
C PHE A 79 15.58 -8.28 -3.63
N ASN A 80 16.01 -8.07 -2.38
CA ASN A 80 17.09 -7.14 -2.02
C ASN A 80 16.90 -5.76 -2.66
N THR A 81 15.70 -5.21 -2.50
CA THR A 81 15.31 -3.88 -3.02
C THR A 81 15.17 -2.87 -1.89
N ASP A 82 15.10 -1.58 -2.25
CA ASP A 82 15.03 -0.47 -1.28
C ASP A 82 13.84 0.47 -1.53
N PHE A 83 12.67 -0.10 -1.82
CA PHE A 83 11.46 0.71 -1.97
C PHE A 83 11.11 1.35 -0.63
N LYS A 84 10.97 2.68 -0.63
CA LYS A 84 10.55 3.44 0.55
C LYS A 84 9.02 3.56 0.57
N HIS A 85 8.41 3.37 1.73
CA HIS A 85 7.02 3.73 1.97
C HIS A 85 6.94 4.84 3.02
N VAL A 86 5.91 5.67 2.91
CA VAL A 86 5.58 6.68 3.92
C VAL A 86 4.10 6.56 4.25
N ALA A 87 3.80 6.37 5.53
CA ALA A 87 2.43 6.30 6.01
C ALA A 87 1.98 7.67 6.51
N LEU A 88 0.99 8.27 5.84
CA LEU A 88 0.28 9.44 6.37
C LEU A 88 -0.83 8.96 7.30
N LYS A 89 -0.77 9.38 8.57
CA LYS A 89 -1.79 9.11 9.60
C LYS A 89 -2.11 10.41 10.34
N GLY A 90 -3.27 10.48 10.97
CA GLY A 90 -3.65 11.65 11.78
C GLY A 90 -2.66 11.89 12.93
N ILE A 91 -2.51 13.16 13.35
CA ILE A 91 -1.57 13.58 14.41
C ILE A 91 -1.70 12.74 15.70
N LYS A 92 -2.92 12.30 16.05
CA LYS A 92 -3.20 11.42 17.20
C LYS A 92 -2.41 10.10 17.16
N HIS A 93 -2.06 9.61 15.98
CA HIS A 93 -1.36 8.34 15.78
C HIS A 93 0.16 8.50 15.66
N LEU A 94 0.64 9.69 15.26
CA LEU A 94 2.06 9.92 14.96
C LEU A 94 2.78 10.78 16.00
N CYS A 95 2.05 11.62 16.75
CA CYS A 95 2.68 12.51 17.73
C CYS A 95 3.36 11.71 18.85
N LEU A 96 4.53 12.14 19.30
CA LEU A 96 5.24 11.49 20.41
C LEU A 96 4.77 11.99 21.79
N HIS A 97 4.07 13.14 21.83
CA HIS A 97 3.57 13.74 23.05
C HIS A 97 2.23 13.14 23.48
N GLU A 98 2.19 12.51 24.65
CA GLU A 98 1.01 11.81 25.15
C GLU A 98 -0.15 12.78 25.46
N ASP A 99 0.13 14.01 25.88
CA ASP A 99 -0.89 15.03 26.12
C ASP A 99 -1.56 15.51 24.81
N VAL A 100 -0.83 15.50 23.69
CA VAL A 100 -1.40 15.73 22.36
C VAL A 100 -2.22 14.53 21.89
N LYS A 101 -1.71 13.30 22.07
CA LYS A 101 -2.39 12.06 21.64
C LYS A 101 -3.70 11.80 22.39
N SER A 102 -3.69 11.98 23.70
CA SER A 102 -4.84 11.74 24.57
C SER A 102 -5.90 12.84 24.46
N SER A 103 -5.54 14.01 23.92
CA SER A 103 -6.48 15.12 23.73
C SER A 103 -7.65 14.74 22.81
N PRO A 104 -8.89 15.19 23.12
CA PRO A 104 -10.02 15.11 22.20
C PRO A 104 -9.81 15.96 20.94
N PHE A 105 -8.99 17.02 21.04
CA PHE A 105 -8.62 17.90 19.92
C PHE A 105 -7.09 18.00 19.80
N PRO A 106 -6.41 16.95 19.30
CA PRO A 106 -4.94 16.90 19.23
C PRO A 106 -4.30 18.08 18.48
N HIS A 107 -4.94 18.55 17.41
CA HIS A 107 -4.43 19.67 16.60
C HIS A 107 -4.38 21.00 17.37
N GLN A 108 -5.34 21.24 18.28
CA GLN A 108 -5.36 22.44 19.11
C GLN A 108 -4.28 22.37 20.19
N ARG A 109 -4.02 21.17 20.72
CA ARG A 109 -3.01 20.96 21.77
C ARG A 109 -1.58 21.07 21.26
N CYS A 110 -1.34 20.72 20.00
CA CYS A 110 -0.03 20.85 19.35
C CYS A 110 0.37 22.31 19.06
N SER A 111 -0.56 23.27 19.19
CA SER A 111 -0.34 24.68 18.86
C SER A 111 0.13 25.53 20.06
N ILE A 112 0.57 24.88 21.15
CA ILE A 112 1.08 25.51 22.37
C ILE A 112 2.55 25.13 22.52
#